data_AF-A0A9X4LGI5-F1
#
_entry.id   AF-A0A9X4LGI5-F1
#
_cell.length_a   1.000
_cell.length_b   1.000
_cell.length_c   1.000
_cell.angle_alpha   90.00
_cell.angle_beta   90.00
_cell.angle_gamma   90.00
#
_symmetry.space_group_name_H-M   'P 1'
#
loop_
_entity.id
_entity.type
_entity.pdbx_description
1 polymer ?
#
loop_
_entity_poly.entity_id
_entity_poly.type
_entity_poly.pdbx_seq_one_letter_code
_entity_poly.pdbx_strand_id
1 'polypeptide(L)'
;MKVRIKKDVKNNYLLDQDSYLDDYEFEDILDNIAGKTLEVDTEFMFPNEFNLKPIPGLTNDFIRVFIEDVDKVIDDIRSGKAHCELCGETSDSLEVCTHCGHSDYLEPLIPEEQY
;
A
#
# COMPACT_ATOMS: atom_id res chain seq x y z
N MET A 1 -8.80 -6.14 -4.22
CA MET A 1 -9.26 -4.91 -3.53
C MET A 1 -8.88 -3.69 -4.35
N LYS A 2 -9.43 -2.51 -4.01
CA LYS A 2 -9.08 -1.22 -4.63
C LYS A 2 -8.89 -0.15 -3.57
N VAL A 3 -8.15 0.89 -3.89
CA VAL A 3 -8.02 2.09 -3.05
C VAL A 3 -8.39 3.33 -3.82
N ARG A 4 -9.02 4.29 -3.15
CA ARG A 4 -9.22 5.65 -3.66
C ARG A 4 -8.10 6.53 -3.11
N ILE A 5 -7.33 7.13 -4.01
CA ILE A 5 -6.23 8.02 -3.64
C ILE A 5 -6.79 9.39 -3.26
N LYS A 6 -6.20 10.03 -2.24
CA LYS A 6 -6.49 11.40 -1.85
C LYS A 6 -6.37 12.36 -3.04
N LYS A 7 -7.20 13.39 -3.08
CA LYS A 7 -7.15 14.40 -4.16
C LYS A 7 -5.94 15.32 -4.05
N ASP A 8 -5.39 15.46 -2.86
CA ASP A 8 -4.28 16.32 -2.49
C ASP A 8 -2.97 15.54 -2.24
N VAL A 9 -2.90 14.26 -2.66
CA VAL A 9 -1.73 13.39 -2.45
C VAL A 9 -0.41 14.01 -2.91
N LYS A 10 -0.40 14.71 -4.05
CA LYS A 10 0.78 15.43 -4.52
C LYS A 10 1.22 16.52 -3.54
N ASN A 11 0.27 17.26 -2.97
CA ASN A 11 0.60 18.31 -2.02
C ASN A 11 1.13 17.72 -0.72
N ASN A 12 0.59 16.61 -0.24
CA ASN A 12 1.12 15.91 0.94
C ASN A 12 2.57 15.49 0.69
N TYR A 13 2.83 14.85 -0.45
CA TYR A 13 4.17 14.46 -0.86
C TYR A 13 5.16 15.64 -0.87
N LEU A 14 4.76 16.78 -1.46
CA LEU A 14 5.58 17.99 -1.51
C LEU A 14 5.83 18.62 -0.13
N LEU A 15 4.88 18.49 0.81
CA LEU A 15 5.01 19.02 2.17
C LEU A 15 5.90 18.15 3.05
N ASP A 16 5.91 16.83 2.82
CA ASP A 16 6.72 15.86 3.57
C ASP A 16 8.17 15.79 3.07
N GLN A 17 8.48 16.32 1.89
CA GLN A 17 9.84 16.40 1.39
C GLN A 17 10.67 17.43 2.17
N ASP A 18 11.65 16.94 2.93
CA ASP A 18 12.72 17.75 3.54
C ASP A 18 13.74 18.20 2.46
N SER A 19 13.29 19.05 1.53
CA SER A 19 14.04 19.99 0.67
C SER A 19 15.17 19.53 -0.27
N TYR A 20 15.42 18.25 -0.56
CA TYR A 20 16.63 17.90 -1.36
C TYR A 20 16.49 16.94 -2.56
N LEU A 21 15.31 16.42 -2.91
CA LEU A 21 15.17 15.58 -4.11
C LEU A 21 13.82 15.79 -4.79
N ASP A 22 13.75 16.75 -5.71
CA ASP A 22 12.62 16.88 -6.63
C ASP A 22 12.57 15.62 -7.51
N ASP A 23 11.58 14.75 -7.29
CA ASP A 23 11.24 13.65 -8.18
C ASP A 23 10.05 14.06 -9.03
N TYR A 24 10.33 14.89 -10.04
CA TYR A 24 9.32 15.41 -10.96
C TYR A 24 8.51 14.30 -11.64
N GLU A 25 9.12 13.13 -11.87
CA GLU A 25 8.41 11.99 -12.48
C GLU A 25 7.38 11.42 -11.50
N PHE A 26 7.76 11.23 -10.23
CA PHE A 26 6.83 10.76 -9.22
C PHE A 26 5.72 11.77 -8.93
N GLU A 27 6.04 13.07 -8.89
CA GLU A 27 5.04 14.13 -8.76
C GLU A 27 3.97 14.09 -9.87
N ASP A 28 4.39 13.87 -11.13
CA ASP A 28 3.49 13.76 -12.27
C ASP A 28 2.61 12.51 -12.16
N ILE A 29 3.16 11.40 -11.66
CA ILE A 29 2.38 10.19 -11.35
C ILE A 29 1.31 10.52 -10.30
N LEU A 30 1.69 11.18 -9.19
CA LEU A 30 0.79 11.56 -8.11
C LEU A 30 -0.37 12.45 -8.60
N ASP A 31 -0.07 13.45 -9.44
CA ASP A 31 -1.09 14.30 -10.05
C ASP A 31 -2.05 13.51 -10.93
N ASN A 32 -1.52 12.54 -11.70
CA ASN A 32 -2.31 11.68 -12.55
C ASN A 32 -3.17 10.67 -11.77
N ILE A 33 -2.79 10.24 -10.57
CA ILE A 33 -3.57 9.26 -9.79
C ILE A 33 -4.50 9.92 -8.76
N ALA A 34 -4.31 11.20 -8.44
CA ALA A 34 -5.07 11.93 -7.44
C ALA A 34 -6.59 11.77 -7.62
N GLY A 35 -7.28 11.37 -6.55
CA GLY A 35 -8.74 11.18 -6.54
C GLY A 35 -9.26 9.96 -7.31
N LYS A 36 -8.41 9.19 -7.99
CA LYS A 36 -8.81 7.98 -8.75
C LYS A 36 -8.96 6.77 -7.83
N THR A 37 -9.74 5.80 -8.30
CA THR A 37 -9.82 4.46 -7.68
C THR A 37 -8.95 3.50 -8.49
N LEU A 38 -7.97 2.90 -7.83
CA LEU A 38 -6.92 2.10 -8.48
C LEU A 38 -6.86 0.69 -7.88
N GLU A 39 -6.40 -0.25 -8.70
CA GLU A 39 -6.23 -1.64 -8.27
C GLU A 39 -4.97 -1.81 -7.44
N VAL A 40 -5.11 -2.50 -6.31
CA VAL A 40 -4.00 -2.90 -5.45
C VAL A 40 -3.54 -4.29 -5.88
N ASP A 41 -2.23 -4.46 -5.91
CA ASP A 41 -1.59 -5.77 -5.92
C ASP A 41 -1.73 -6.43 -4.55
N THR A 42 -2.32 -7.61 -4.53
CA THR A 42 -2.65 -8.32 -3.29
C THR A 42 -1.81 -9.57 -3.09
N GLU A 43 -0.78 -9.78 -3.91
CA GLU A 43 0.18 -10.87 -3.73
C GLU A 43 1.09 -10.56 -2.53
N PHE A 44 1.65 -9.34 -2.53
CA PHE A 44 2.51 -8.84 -1.45
C PHE A 44 1.88 -7.62 -0.77
N MET A 45 1.24 -7.87 0.37
CA MET A 45 0.57 -6.83 1.15
C MET A 45 1.37 -6.42 2.38
N PHE A 46 1.23 -5.15 2.74
CA PHE A 46 1.94 -4.52 3.84
C PHE A 46 0.93 -3.76 4.72
N PRO A 47 1.22 -3.53 6.02
CA PRO A 47 0.27 -2.87 6.92
C PRO A 47 0.07 -1.39 6.62
N ASN A 48 1.16 -0.69 6.28
CA ASN A 48 1.18 0.78 6.18
C ASN A 48 1.23 1.31 4.74
N GLU A 49 1.24 0.42 3.75
CA GLU A 49 1.36 0.79 2.34
C GLU A 49 0.56 -0.15 1.43
N PHE A 50 0.21 0.35 0.26
CA PHE A 50 -0.39 -0.42 -0.82
C PHE A 50 0.51 -0.35 -2.04
N ASN A 51 0.70 -1.50 -2.70
CA ASN A 51 1.26 -1.55 -4.03
C ASN A 51 0.13 -1.44 -5.05
N LEU A 52 0.08 -0.37 -5.82
CA LEU A 52 -0.83 -0.23 -6.95
C LEU A 52 -0.29 -1.02 -8.14
N LYS A 53 -1.19 -1.73 -8.84
CA LYS A 53 -0.82 -2.38 -10.10
C LYS A 53 -0.34 -1.35 -11.13
N PRO A 54 0.53 -1.74 -12.08
CA PRO A 54 0.92 -0.88 -13.20
C PRO A 54 -0.29 -0.28 -13.92
N ILE A 55 -0.21 1.01 -14.24
CA ILE A 55 -1.30 1.76 -14.87
C ILE A 55 -0.95 1.97 -16.35
N PRO A 56 -1.68 1.34 -17.29
CA PRO A 56 -1.36 1.44 -18.72
C PRO A 56 -1.26 2.89 -19.20
N GLY A 57 -0.11 3.23 -19.77
CA GLY A 57 0.18 4.59 -20.27
C GLY A 57 0.64 5.59 -19.21
N LEU A 58 0.80 5.16 -17.96
CA LEU A 58 1.35 5.98 -16.87
C LEU A 58 2.56 5.29 -16.21
N THR A 59 2.43 4.03 -15.79
CA THR A 59 3.53 3.27 -15.18
C THR A 59 3.62 1.84 -15.71
N ASN A 60 4.85 1.31 -15.79
CA ASN A 60 5.11 -0.10 -16.09
C ASN A 60 5.35 -0.93 -14.83
N ASP A 61 5.73 -0.29 -13.74
CA ASP A 61 6.01 -0.91 -12.43
C ASP A 61 4.90 -0.59 -11.42
N PHE A 62 4.94 -1.30 -10.29
CA PHE A 62 4.06 -1.02 -9.16
C PHE A 62 4.36 0.36 -8.56
N ILE A 63 3.30 1.05 -8.13
CA ILE A 63 3.43 2.31 -7.40
C ILE A 63 3.12 2.04 -5.94
N ARG A 64 4.05 2.35 -5.05
CA ARG A 64 3.81 2.29 -3.61
C ARG A 64 3.12 3.56 -3.15
N VAL A 65 2.02 3.43 -2.42
CA VAL A 65 1.31 4.53 -1.76
C VAL A 65 1.10 4.22 -0.30
N PHE A 66 1.32 5.18 0.59
CA PHE A 66 1.09 4.99 2.02
C PHE A 66 -0.40 4.97 2.34
N ILE A 67 -0.78 4.29 3.43
CA ILE A 67 -2.18 4.25 3.89
C ILE A 67 -2.72 5.65 4.19
N GLU A 68 -1.85 6.56 4.62
CA GLU A 68 -2.18 7.96 4.90
C GLU A 68 -2.57 8.74 3.64
N ASP A 69 -2.18 8.29 2.45
CA ASP A 69 -2.53 8.90 1.17
C ASP A 69 -3.80 8.34 0.53
N VAL A 70 -4.48 7.44 1.24
CA VAL A 70 -5.70 6.76 0.77
C VAL A 70 -6.93 7.34 1.47
N ASP A 71 -7.90 7.80 0.68
CA ASP A 71 -9.21 8.27 1.17
C ASP A 71 -10.08 7.10 1.63
N LYS A 72 -10.04 5.99 0.88
CA LYS A 72 -10.95 4.87 1.09
C LYS A 72 -10.38 3.58 0.52
N VAL A 73 -10.51 2.49 1.28
CA VAL A 73 -10.31 1.13 0.81
C VAL A 73 -11.65 0.51 0.40
N ILE A 74 -11.68 -0.17 -0.75
CA ILE A 74 -12.87 -0.80 -1.34
C ILE A 74 -12.61 -2.30 -1.49
N ASP A 75 -13.56 -3.10 -1.00
CA ASP A 75 -13.45 -4.55 -0.93
C ASP A 75 -12.15 -4.99 -0.24
N ASP A 76 -11.91 -4.47 0.97
CA ASP A 76 -10.71 -4.76 1.76
C ASP A 76 -10.67 -6.24 2.15
N ILE A 77 -9.58 -6.92 1.79
CA ILE A 77 -9.37 -8.35 2.05
C ILE A 77 -8.29 -8.60 3.11
N ARG A 78 -7.75 -7.55 3.74
CA ARG A 78 -6.61 -7.63 4.66
C ARG A 78 -6.97 -8.19 6.04
N SER A 79 -8.25 -8.19 6.40
CA SER A 79 -8.70 -8.72 7.69
C SER A 79 -8.30 -10.19 7.87
N GLY A 80 -7.73 -10.51 9.03
CA GLY A 80 -7.24 -11.85 9.36
C GLY A 80 -5.94 -12.27 8.65
N LYS A 81 -5.31 -11.37 7.91
CA LYS A 81 -4.03 -11.61 7.22
C LYS A 81 -2.89 -10.82 7.88
N ALA A 82 -1.67 -11.30 7.70
CA ALA A 82 -0.46 -10.67 8.20
C ALA A 82 0.63 -10.61 7.12
N HIS A 83 1.46 -9.57 7.16
CA HIS A 83 2.72 -9.56 6.45
C HIS A 83 3.74 -10.40 7.23
N CYS A 84 4.48 -11.29 6.56
CA CYS A 84 5.57 -12.02 7.21
C CYS A 84 6.91 -11.33 6.95
N GLU A 85 7.50 -10.70 7.96
CA GLU A 85 8.78 -9.99 7.84
C GLU A 85 9.97 -10.92 7.52
N LEU A 86 9.83 -12.23 7.79
CA LEU A 86 10.88 -13.21 7.53
C LEU A 86 10.95 -13.64 6.06
N CYS A 87 9.81 -13.99 5.45
CA CYS A 87 9.79 -14.49 4.07
C CYS A 87 9.21 -13.49 3.07
N GLY A 88 8.69 -12.34 3.52
CA GLY A 88 8.11 -11.29 2.70
C GLY A 88 6.70 -11.59 2.16
N GLU A 89 6.16 -12.78 2.44
CA GLU A 89 4.87 -13.24 1.91
C GLU A 89 3.70 -12.74 2.75
N THR A 90 2.54 -12.63 2.12
CA THR A 90 1.27 -12.41 2.82
C THR A 90 0.78 -13.72 3.43
N SER A 91 0.69 -13.78 4.76
CA SER A 91 0.09 -14.89 5.50
C SER A 91 -1.44 -14.76 5.57
N ASP A 92 -2.14 -15.87 5.34
CA ASP A 92 -3.60 -16.02 5.53
C ASP A 92 -3.99 -16.32 7.00
N SER A 93 -3.04 -16.14 7.93
CA SER A 93 -3.21 -16.40 9.35
C SER A 93 -2.39 -15.40 10.17
N LEU A 94 -2.92 -15.06 11.35
CA LEU A 94 -2.27 -14.21 12.34
C LEU A 94 -1.43 -15.00 13.37
N GLU A 95 -1.53 -16.33 13.39
CA GLU A 95 -0.86 -17.17 14.40
C GLU A 95 0.46 -17.74 13.89
N VAL A 96 0.45 -18.25 12.65
CA VAL A 96 1.60 -18.87 11.99
C VAL A 96 1.58 -18.49 10.50
N CYS A 97 2.75 -18.15 9.94
CA CYS A 97 2.89 -17.86 8.53
C CYS A 97 2.52 -19.08 7.68
N THR A 98 1.56 -18.94 6.78
CA THR A 98 1.11 -20.02 5.88
C THR A 98 2.14 -20.41 4.82
N HIS A 99 3.25 -19.67 4.69
CA HIS A 99 4.31 -19.90 3.71
C HIS A 99 5.59 -20.48 4.32
N CYS A 100 6.06 -19.94 5.46
CA CYS A 100 7.31 -20.37 6.08
C CYS A 100 7.15 -21.10 7.43
N GLY A 101 5.94 -21.14 8.00
CA GLY A 101 5.66 -21.86 9.24
C GLY A 101 6.16 -21.20 10.53
N HIS A 102 6.66 -19.95 10.47
CA HIS A 102 7.09 -19.18 11.63
C HIS A 102 5.97 -18.28 12.18
N SER A 103 5.89 -18.16 13.51
CA SER A 103 4.93 -17.31 14.23
C SER A 103 5.47 -15.92 14.57
N ASP A 104 6.78 -15.80 14.76
CA ASP A 104 7.37 -14.64 15.47
C ASP A 104 7.61 -13.41 14.58
N TYR A 105 7.24 -13.51 13.29
CA TYR A 105 7.52 -12.51 12.26
C TYR A 105 6.24 -12.05 11.55
N LEU A 106 5.08 -12.19 12.19
CA LEU A 106 3.80 -11.80 11.61
C LEU A 106 3.40 -10.41 12.09
N GLU A 107 3.23 -9.51 11.14
CA GLU A 107 2.69 -8.17 11.36
C GLU A 107 1.26 -8.11 10.78
N PRO A 108 0.21 -7.93 11.60
CA PRO A 108 -1.16 -7.85 11.11
C PRO A 108 -1.35 -6.74 10.07
N LEU A 109 -2.05 -7.04 8.95
CA LEU A 109 -2.29 -6.05 7.90
C LEU A 109 -3.32 -4.98 8.28
N ILE A 110 -4.13 -5.25 9.30
CA ILE A 110 -5.05 -4.27 9.92
C ILE A 110 -4.72 -4.26 11.42
N PRO A 111 -4.30 -3.12 12.00
CA PRO A 111 -4.05 -3.01 13.42
C PRO A 111 -5.32 -3.29 14.24
N GLU A 112 -5.17 -3.95 15.39
CA GLU A 112 -6.30 -4.28 16.28
C GLU A 112 -7.08 -3.05 16.78
N GLU A 113 -6.45 -1.87 16.80
CA GLU A 113 -7.07 -0.60 17.24
C GLU A 113 -8.20 -0.09 16.32
N GLN A 114 -8.47 -0.78 15.20
CA GLN A 114 -9.53 -0.43 14.26
C GLN A 114 -10.80 -1.30 14.38
N TYR A 115 -10.91 -2.13 15.42
CA TYR A 115 -12.07 -2.99 15.72
C TYR A 115 -12.86 -2.58 16.97
#